data_AF-A0A7V7ZIE3-F1
#
_entry.id   AF-A0A7V7ZIE3-F1
#
_cell.length_a   1.000
_cell.length_b   1.000
_cell.length_c   1.000
_cell.angle_alpha   90.00
_cell.angle_beta   90.00
_cell.angle_gamma   90.00
#
_symmetry.space_group_name_H-M   'P 1'
#
loop_
_entity.id
_entity.type
_entity.pdbx_description
1 polymer ?
#
loop_
_entity_poly.entity_id
_entity_poly.type
_entity_poly.pdbx_seq_one_letter_code
_entity_poly.pdbx_strand_id
1 'polypeptide(L)'
;MEFDSFAAELRCPTCQTIASGDMLALMQTRIQADPSGRLLYVGDRVDVAPGGPANNGYLAVRPAQAHTAMHLLEVWTCGRCASGPNWAEVVIERGLIQSITAVPLSRATLDQINYITDELVFYFDEITGVPLYQFNQQAPPERRSTLQPNWLDLLYNSL
;
A
#
# COMPACT_ATOMS: atom_id res chain seq x y z
N MET A 1 15.48 -8.76 -9.26
CA MET A 1 14.09 -8.35 -9.54
C MET A 1 14.07 -6.87 -9.31
N GLU A 2 13.78 -6.10 -10.36
CA GLU A 2 13.69 -4.64 -10.25
C GLU A 2 12.34 -4.27 -9.66
N PHE A 3 12.29 -3.14 -8.96
CA PHE A 3 11.06 -2.61 -8.37
C PHE A 3 10.99 -1.12 -8.66
N ASP A 4 9.81 -0.64 -9.03
CA ASP A 4 9.55 0.79 -9.12
C ASP A 4 9.42 1.38 -7.70
N SER A 5 9.48 2.70 -7.57
CA SER A 5 9.28 3.37 -6.29
C SER A 5 8.39 4.60 -6.46
N PHE A 6 7.43 4.80 -5.56
CA PHE A 6 6.74 6.08 -5.50
C PHE A 6 7.70 7.15 -4.96
N ALA A 7 7.63 8.34 -5.56
CA ALA A 7 8.45 9.50 -5.19
C ALA A 7 7.57 10.76 -5.13
N ALA A 8 7.70 11.52 -4.05
CA ALA A 8 6.98 12.77 -3.86
C ALA A 8 7.67 13.69 -2.86
N GLU A 9 7.29 14.96 -2.87
CA GLU A 9 7.67 15.92 -1.84
C GLU A 9 6.85 15.66 -0.56
N LEU A 10 7.46 15.01 0.43
CA LEU A 10 6.78 14.63 1.68
C LEU A 10 7.30 15.44 2.87
N ARG A 11 6.39 16.07 3.62
CA ARG A 11 6.74 16.76 4.86
C ARG A 11 6.95 15.74 5.98
N CYS A 12 8.16 15.68 6.51
CA CYS A 12 8.48 14.83 7.66
C CYS A 12 7.72 15.28 8.91
N PRO A 13 6.98 14.40 9.60
CA PRO A 13 6.26 14.77 10.82
C PRO A 13 7.19 15.11 11.98
N THR A 14 8.41 14.58 12.01
CA THR A 14 9.39 14.81 13.08
C THR A 14 10.18 16.11 12.91
N CYS A 15 10.88 16.29 11.78
CA CYS A 15 11.76 17.45 11.57
C CYS A 15 11.16 18.55 10.68
N GLN A 16 9.91 18.38 10.22
CA GLN A 16 9.16 19.33 9.38
C GLN A 16 9.79 19.66 8.02
N THR A 17 10.92 19.03 7.68
CA THR A 17 11.56 19.19 6.38
C THR A 17 10.74 18.48 5.31
N ILE A 18 10.64 19.12 4.14
CA ILE A 18 10.13 18.49 2.93
C ILE A 18 11.25 17.63 2.36
N ALA A 19 11.07 16.31 2.37
CA ALA A 19 11.91 15.39 1.63
C ALA A 19 11.58 15.59 0.15
N SER A 20 12.47 16.23 -0.61
CA SER A 20 12.37 16.34 -2.06
C SER A 20 12.73 15.02 -2.72
N GLY A 21 12.29 14.81 -3.96
CA GLY A 21 12.45 13.54 -4.68
C GLY A 21 13.90 13.05 -4.88
N ASP A 22 14.88 13.93 -4.69
CA ASP A 22 16.33 13.65 -4.67
C ASP A 22 16.85 13.19 -3.29
N MET A 23 16.11 13.48 -2.20
CA MET A 23 16.37 13.02 -0.83
C MET A 23 15.35 11.95 -0.42
N LEU A 24 15.27 10.93 -1.26
CA LEU A 24 14.77 9.55 -1.06
C LEU A 24 13.74 9.34 0.07
N ALA A 25 12.53 9.88 -0.09
CA ALA A 25 11.34 9.18 0.39
C ALA A 25 10.94 8.12 -0.65
N LEU A 26 11.76 7.08 -0.77
CA LEU A 26 11.48 5.96 -1.67
C LEU A 26 10.52 5.00 -0.99
N MET A 27 9.36 4.82 -1.60
CA MET A 27 8.38 3.81 -1.23
C MET A 27 8.38 2.76 -2.33
N GLN A 28 9.16 1.70 -2.13
CA GLN A 28 9.26 0.62 -3.11
C GLN A 28 7.87 0.02 -3.35
N THR A 29 7.45 -0.04 -4.61
CA THR A 29 6.14 -0.59 -4.97
C THR A 29 6.28 -1.82 -5.84
N ARG A 30 5.31 -2.72 -5.68
CA ARG A 30 5.16 -3.94 -6.48
C ARG A 30 3.91 -3.91 -7.35
N ILE A 31 3.28 -2.74 -7.47
CA ILE A 31 1.97 -2.65 -8.10
C ILE A 31 2.00 -2.83 -9.63
N GLN A 32 3.15 -2.55 -10.28
CA GLN A 32 3.29 -2.62 -11.73
C GLN A 32 3.35 -4.08 -12.22
N ALA A 33 2.71 -4.34 -13.36
CA ALA A 33 2.82 -5.62 -14.06
C ALA A 33 4.24 -5.90 -14.55
N ASP A 34 4.96 -4.86 -14.97
CA ASP A 34 6.32 -4.93 -15.52
C ASP A 34 7.18 -3.82 -14.87
N PRO A 35 7.84 -4.10 -13.73
CA PRO A 35 8.65 -3.10 -13.03
C PRO A 35 9.92 -2.79 -13.82
N SER A 36 10.30 -1.52 -13.86
CA SER A 36 11.42 -1.00 -14.66
C SER A 36 12.47 -0.24 -13.84
N GLY A 37 12.34 -0.27 -12.51
CA GLY A 37 13.25 0.44 -11.61
C GLY A 37 13.05 1.96 -11.60
N ARG A 38 11.90 2.46 -12.10
CA ARG A 38 11.67 3.90 -12.23
C ARG A 38 11.02 4.51 -10.99
N LEU A 39 11.20 5.81 -10.85
CA LEU A 39 10.46 6.63 -9.90
C LEU A 39 9.10 6.99 -10.49
N LEU A 40 8.05 6.81 -9.70
CA LEU A 40 6.66 7.10 -10.04
C LEU A 40 6.17 8.31 -9.27
N TYR A 41 5.74 9.34 -9.99
CA TYR A 41 5.28 10.62 -9.47
C TYR A 41 3.78 10.81 -9.69
N VAL A 42 3.22 11.85 -9.08
CA VAL A 42 1.85 12.30 -9.38
C VAL A 42 1.73 12.61 -10.88
N GLY A 43 0.69 12.07 -11.51
CA GLY A 43 0.45 12.16 -12.95
C GLY A 43 1.06 11.01 -13.76
N ASP A 44 1.87 10.13 -13.16
CA ASP A 44 2.36 8.94 -13.85
C ASP A 44 1.30 7.85 -13.93
N ARG A 45 1.37 7.08 -15.02
CA ARG A 45 0.56 5.89 -15.21
C ARG A 45 1.17 4.67 -14.55
N VAL A 46 0.28 3.88 -13.94
CA VAL A 46 0.55 2.62 -13.27
C VAL A 46 -0.32 1.55 -13.90
N ASP A 47 0.34 0.58 -14.53
CA ASP A 47 -0.31 -0.61 -15.07
C ASP A 47 -0.36 -1.66 -13.97
N VAL A 48 -1.43 -1.59 -13.16
CA VAL A 48 -1.64 -2.48 -12.02
C VAL A 48 -1.62 -3.93 -12.48
N ALA A 49 -0.76 -4.76 -11.88
CA ALA A 49 -0.61 -6.15 -12.31
C ALA A 49 -1.93 -6.94 -12.21
N PRO A 50 -2.11 -7.99 -13.03
CA PRO A 50 -3.29 -8.85 -12.97
C PRO A 50 -3.55 -9.38 -11.54
N GLY A 51 -4.79 -9.24 -11.07
CA GLY A 51 -5.18 -9.61 -9.70
C GLY A 51 -4.96 -8.52 -8.64
N GLY A 52 -4.44 -7.35 -9.03
CA GLY A 52 -4.38 -6.16 -8.19
C GLY A 52 -3.24 -6.15 -7.17
N PRO A 53 -3.19 -5.15 -6.28
CA PRO A 53 -2.11 -5.03 -5.29
C PRO A 53 -1.97 -6.23 -4.36
N ALA A 54 -3.09 -6.89 -4.04
CA ALA A 54 -3.12 -8.04 -3.12
C ALA A 54 -2.24 -9.22 -3.59
N ASN A 55 -2.12 -9.39 -4.91
CA ASN A 55 -1.27 -10.44 -5.48
C ASN A 55 0.21 -10.05 -5.56
N ASN A 56 0.54 -8.79 -5.22
CA ASN A 56 1.88 -8.23 -5.31
C ASN A 56 2.46 -7.85 -3.94
N GLY A 57 2.01 -8.51 -2.88
CA GLY A 57 2.55 -8.30 -1.53
C GLY A 57 1.92 -7.15 -0.76
N TYR A 58 0.90 -6.49 -1.29
CA TYR A 58 0.03 -5.67 -0.47
C TYR A 58 -1.00 -6.52 0.25
N LEU A 59 -1.43 -6.06 1.41
CA LEU A 59 -2.49 -6.65 2.19
C LEU A 59 -3.73 -5.78 2.03
N ALA A 60 -4.82 -6.39 1.55
CA ALA A 60 -6.10 -5.71 1.52
C ALA A 60 -6.57 -5.47 2.96
N VAL A 61 -6.86 -4.21 3.28
CA VAL A 61 -7.63 -3.80 4.47
C VAL A 61 -9.10 -3.72 4.08
N ARG A 62 -9.37 -3.09 2.93
CA ARG A 62 -10.70 -2.98 2.35
C ARG A 62 -10.58 -3.07 0.83
N PRO A 63 -11.27 -4.01 0.18
CA PRO A 63 -11.27 -4.06 -1.28
C PRO A 63 -11.69 -2.72 -1.86
N ALA A 64 -10.90 -2.19 -2.80
CA ALA A 64 -11.35 -1.07 -3.62
C ALA A 64 -12.59 -1.52 -4.41
N GLN A 65 -13.58 -0.64 -4.54
CA GLN A 65 -14.71 -0.93 -5.42
C GLN A 65 -14.23 -0.86 -6.88
N ALA A 66 -14.86 -1.64 -7.74
CA ALA A 66 -14.55 -1.57 -9.17
C ALA A 66 -14.74 -0.12 -9.65
N HIS A 67 -13.75 0.40 -10.39
CA HIS A 67 -13.75 1.75 -10.95
C HIS A 67 -13.69 2.92 -9.95
N THR A 68 -13.44 2.67 -8.66
CA THR A 68 -13.14 3.75 -7.69
C THR A 68 -11.65 3.98 -7.57
N ALA A 69 -11.28 5.10 -6.95
CA ALA A 69 -9.91 5.33 -6.52
C ALA A 69 -9.46 4.22 -5.56
N MET A 70 -8.18 3.88 -5.67
CA MET A 70 -7.48 2.92 -4.85
C MET A 70 -6.49 3.66 -3.96
N HIS A 71 -6.62 3.44 -2.66
CA HIS A 71 -5.85 4.09 -1.62
C HIS A 71 -4.84 3.10 -1.05
N LEU A 72 -3.55 3.36 -1.25
CA LEU A 72 -2.46 2.58 -0.69
C LEU A 72 -1.84 3.36 0.47
N LEU A 73 -1.48 2.68 1.55
CA LEU A 73 -0.65 3.24 2.61
C LEU A 73 0.74 2.67 2.51
N GLU A 74 1.72 3.55 2.33
CA GLU A 74 3.12 3.24 2.13
C GLU A 74 3.96 3.71 3.31
N VAL A 75 5.09 3.03 3.51
CA VAL A 75 6.08 3.35 4.55
C VAL A 75 7.25 4.09 3.94
N TRP A 76 7.70 5.16 4.61
CA TRP A 76 8.89 5.87 4.20
C TRP A 76 9.72 6.34 5.39
N THR A 77 11.01 6.54 5.17
CA THR A 77 11.95 7.10 6.15
C THR A 77 12.43 8.46 5.69
N CYS A 78 12.48 9.44 6.61
CA CYS A 78 12.95 10.77 6.26
C CYS A 78 14.46 10.79 6.03
N GLY A 79 14.90 11.08 4.81
CA GLY A 79 16.33 11.15 4.47
C GLY A 79 17.13 12.21 5.24
N ARG A 80 16.48 13.23 5.84
CA ARG A 80 17.17 14.31 6.56
C ARG A 80 17.44 14.02 8.03
N CYS A 81 16.44 13.54 8.77
CA CYS A 81 16.57 13.27 10.21
C CYS A 81 16.53 11.77 10.55
N ALA A 82 16.50 10.90 9.52
CA ALA A 82 16.39 9.45 9.63
C ALA A 82 15.18 8.96 10.46
N SER A 83 14.17 9.82 10.70
CA SER A 83 12.97 9.40 11.42
C SER A 83 12.13 8.49 10.54
N GLY A 84 11.64 7.42 11.13
CA GLY A 84 10.80 6.41 10.50
C GLY A 84 10.37 5.35 11.51
N PRO A 85 9.34 4.56 11.20
CA PRO A 85 8.54 4.63 9.98
C PRO A 85 7.61 5.86 9.95
N ASN A 86 7.52 6.52 8.79
CA ASN A 86 6.51 7.52 8.47
C ASN A 86 5.57 6.95 7.39
N TRP A 87 4.45 7.62 7.17
CA TRP A 87 3.37 7.08 6.34
C TRP A 87 2.99 8.05 5.23
N ALA A 88 2.67 7.49 4.07
CA ALA A 88 2.15 8.24 2.94
C ALA A 88 0.96 7.51 2.32
N GLU A 89 -0.09 8.25 2.00
CA GLU A 89 -1.20 7.77 1.20
C GLU A 89 -0.87 7.99 -0.29
N VAL A 90 -0.98 6.93 -1.08
CA VAL A 90 -0.92 6.97 -2.53
C VAL A 90 -2.32 6.69 -3.07
N VAL A 91 -2.87 7.64 -3.82
CA VAL A 91 -4.18 7.50 -4.44
C VAL A 91 -4.01 7.25 -5.93
N ILE A 92 -4.49 6.12 -6.41
CA ILE A 92 -4.48 5.75 -7.82
C ILE A 92 -5.92 5.66 -8.32
N GLU A 93 -6.25 6.43 -9.35
CA GLU A 93 -7.57 6.40 -9.98
C GLU A 93 -7.40 6.11 -11.47
N ARG A 94 -8.09 5.06 -11.97
CA ARG A 94 -8.04 4.65 -13.38
C ARG A 94 -6.60 4.48 -13.92
N GLY A 95 -5.72 3.92 -13.09
CA GLY A 95 -4.32 3.68 -13.42
C GLY A 95 -3.44 4.94 -13.44
N LEU A 96 -3.91 6.06 -12.90
CA LEU A 96 -3.15 7.31 -12.78
C LEU A 96 -2.91 7.65 -11.31
N ILE A 97 -1.68 8.01 -10.94
CA ILE A 97 -1.36 8.48 -9.59
C ILE A 97 -1.93 9.89 -9.43
N GLN A 98 -2.95 10.03 -8.59
CA GLN A 98 -3.62 11.31 -8.31
C GLN A 98 -2.91 12.11 -7.22
N SER A 99 -2.46 11.43 -6.17
CA SER A 99 -1.77 12.06 -5.05
C SER A 99 -0.83 11.09 -4.35
N ILE A 100 0.24 11.65 -3.80
CA ILE A 100 1.15 10.99 -2.87
C ILE A 100 1.35 11.98 -1.71
N THR A 101 0.80 11.68 -0.54
CA THR A 101 0.73 12.66 0.56
C THR A 101 1.11 12.04 1.89
N ALA A 102 1.92 12.75 2.70
CA ALA A 102 2.25 12.31 4.04
C ALA A 102 0.99 12.38 4.93
N VAL A 103 0.71 11.30 5.65
CA VAL A 103 -0.47 11.18 6.51
C VAL A 103 -0.08 10.70 7.92
N PRO A 104 -0.79 11.12 8.98
CA PRO A 104 -0.63 10.49 10.28
C PRO A 104 -1.18 9.06 10.22
N LEU A 105 -0.55 8.12 10.91
CA LEU A 105 -1.14 6.79 11.09
C LEU A 105 -2.13 6.85 12.24
N SER A 106 -3.41 6.68 11.90
CA SER A 106 -4.52 6.74 12.84
C SER A 106 -5.64 5.82 12.38
N ARG A 107 -6.60 5.54 13.25
CA ARG A 107 -7.80 4.79 12.88
C ARG A 107 -8.55 5.44 11.70
N ALA A 108 -8.68 6.77 11.71
CA ALA A 108 -9.35 7.50 10.64
C ALA A 108 -8.63 7.37 9.29
N THR A 109 -7.30 7.28 9.31
CA THR A 109 -6.49 6.99 8.11
C THR A 109 -6.77 5.57 7.64
N LEU A 110 -6.64 4.57 8.52
CA LEU A 110 -6.85 3.16 8.18
C LEU A 110 -8.28 2.88 7.66
N ASP A 111 -9.29 3.61 8.13
CA ASP A 111 -10.67 3.47 7.66
C ASP A 111 -10.89 3.94 6.21
N GLN A 112 -9.93 4.68 5.63
CA GLN A 112 -9.97 5.18 4.24
C GLN A 112 -9.10 4.37 3.27
N ILE A 113 -8.09 3.67 3.80
CA ILE A 113 -7.11 2.91 3.01
C ILE A 113 -7.70 1.59 2.49
N ASN A 114 -7.35 1.24 1.25
CA ASN A 114 -7.72 -0.05 0.67
C ASN A 114 -6.64 -1.11 0.91
N TYR A 115 -5.37 -0.73 0.77
CA TYR A 115 -4.24 -1.65 0.82
C TYR A 115 -3.08 -1.08 1.66
N ILE A 116 -2.39 -1.95 2.37
CA ILE A 116 -1.20 -1.62 3.16
C ILE A 116 -0.05 -2.56 2.78
N THR A 117 1.20 -2.17 3.03
CA THR A 117 2.33 -3.12 2.95
C THR A 117 2.36 -4.04 4.17
N ASP A 118 3.14 -5.12 4.08
CA ASP A 118 3.35 -6.08 5.18
C ASP A 118 4.00 -5.44 6.42
N GLU A 119 4.85 -4.43 6.24
CA GLU A 119 5.45 -3.63 7.32
C GLU A 119 4.40 -2.94 8.22
N LEU A 120 3.18 -2.71 7.72
CA LEU A 120 2.10 -2.04 8.45
C LEU A 120 1.21 -2.99 9.28
N VAL A 121 1.37 -4.30 9.19
CA VAL A 121 0.47 -5.28 9.85
C VAL A 121 0.43 -5.08 11.36
N PHE A 122 1.61 -4.97 11.99
CA PHE A 122 1.69 -4.81 13.43
C PHE A 122 0.97 -3.54 13.91
N TYR A 123 1.18 -2.41 13.21
CA TYR A 123 0.54 -1.15 13.55
C TYR A 123 -0.96 -1.16 13.27
N PHE A 124 -1.39 -1.85 12.21
CA PHE A 124 -2.81 -2.04 11.92
C PHE A 124 -3.52 -2.73 13.08
N ASP A 125 -2.96 -3.85 13.54
CA ASP A 125 -3.54 -4.66 14.63
C ASP A 125 -3.59 -3.85 15.94
N GLU A 126 -2.51 -3.11 16.24
CA GLU A 126 -2.43 -2.24 17.42
C GLU A 126 -3.50 -1.13 17.41
N ILE A 127 -3.68 -0.44 16.28
CA ILE A 127 -4.60 0.70 16.17
C ILE A 127 -6.06 0.26 16.09
N THR A 128 -6.33 -0.86 15.43
CA THR A 128 -7.70 -1.34 15.22
C THR A 128 -8.18 -2.24 16.35
N GLY A 129 -7.28 -2.86 17.10
CA GLY A 129 -7.57 -3.89 18.09
C GLY A 129 -8.04 -5.21 17.48
N VAL A 130 -7.96 -5.36 16.16
CA VAL A 130 -8.43 -6.53 15.41
C VAL A 130 -7.30 -7.01 14.52
N PRO A 131 -6.86 -8.28 14.65
CA PRO A 131 -5.84 -8.80 13.75
C PRO A 131 -6.28 -8.74 12.28
N LEU A 132 -5.42 -8.26 11.39
CA LEU A 132 -5.73 -8.04 9.98
C LEU A 132 -6.26 -9.31 9.28
N TYR A 133 -5.74 -10.49 9.64
CA TYR A 133 -6.23 -11.76 9.10
C TYR A 133 -7.69 -12.05 9.50
N GLN A 134 -8.14 -11.62 10.69
CA GLN A 134 -9.53 -11.71 11.11
C GLN A 134 -10.38 -10.62 10.46
N PHE A 135 -9.81 -9.42 10.29
CA PHE A 135 -10.45 -8.29 9.63
C PHE A 135 -10.93 -8.67 8.22
N ASN A 136 -10.09 -9.36 7.46
CA ASN A 136 -10.42 -9.82 6.11
C ASN A 136 -11.50 -10.92 6.07
N GLN A 137 -11.65 -11.72 7.12
CA GLN A 137 -12.68 -12.76 7.18
C GLN A 137 -14.09 -12.22 7.47
N GLN A 138 -14.15 -11.06 8.15
CA GLN A 138 -15.40 -10.36 8.49
C GLN A 138 -15.98 -9.55 7.33
N ALA A 139 -15.23 -9.41 6.23
CA ALA A 139 -15.77 -8.80 5.02
C ALA A 139 -16.99 -9.62 4.52
N PRO A 140 -18.12 -8.96 4.17
CA PRO A 140 -19.27 -9.62 3.58
C PRO A 140 -18.85 -10.59 2.47
N PRO A 141 -19.54 -11.73 2.28
CA PRO A 141 -19.14 -12.73 1.28
C PRO A 141 -19.03 -12.16 -0.15
N GLU A 142 -19.81 -11.12 -0.47
CA GLU A 142 -19.75 -10.36 -1.72
C GLU A 142 -18.44 -9.55 -1.91
N ARG A 143 -17.67 -9.38 -0.83
CA ARG A 143 -16.38 -8.67 -0.75
C ARG A 143 -15.20 -9.61 -0.51
N ARG A 144 -15.44 -10.92 -0.35
CA ARG A 144 -14.37 -11.91 -0.33
C ARG A 144 -13.87 -12.04 -1.76
N SER A 145 -12.69 -11.49 -2.02
CA SER A 145 -11.97 -11.74 -3.26
C SER A 145 -11.97 -13.26 -3.51
N THR A 146 -12.55 -13.70 -4.62
CA THR A 146 -12.51 -15.10 -5.07
C THR A 146 -11.10 -15.54 -5.49
N LEU A 147 -10.08 -14.71 -5.26
CA LEU A 147 -8.70 -14.90 -5.74
C LEU A 147 -7.69 -15.30 -4.66
N GLN A 148 -8.11 -15.74 -3.47
CA GLN A 148 -7.19 -16.51 -2.63
C GLN A 148 -7.39 -18.00 -2.91
N PRO A 149 -6.48 -18.67 -3.64
CA PRO A 149 -6.37 -20.11 -3.49
C PRO A 149 -6.10 -20.37 -2.01
N ASN A 150 -6.94 -21.18 -1.40
CA ASN A 150 -6.72 -21.65 -0.05
C ASN A 150 -5.38 -22.41 -0.04
N TRP A 151 -4.33 -21.81 0.53
CA TRP A 151 -3.01 -22.43 0.59
C TRP A 151 -3.04 -23.80 1.32
N LEU A 152 -4.05 -24.04 2.16
CA LEU A 152 -4.30 -25.34 2.77
C LEU A 152 -4.81 -26.39 1.76
N ASP A 153 -5.56 -26.00 0.72
CA ASP A 153 -6.04 -26.94 -0.31
C ASP A 153 -4.94 -27.34 -1.29
N LEU A 154 -3.92 -26.50 -1.50
CA LEU A 154 -2.77 -26.82 -2.35
C LEU A 154 -1.78 -27.78 -1.64
N LEU A 155 -1.66 -27.69 -0.32
CA LEU A 155 -0.82 -28.60 0.46
C LEU A 155 -1.46 -29.98 0.69
N TYR A 156 -2.79 -30.07 0.72
CA TYR A 156 -3.49 -31.35 0.97
C TYR A 156 -3.83 -32.17 -0.28
N ASN A 157 -3.84 -31.58 -1.48
CA ASN A 157 -4.10 -32.30 -2.74
C ASN A 157 -2.83 -32.71 -3.51
N SER A 158 -1.66 -32.67 -2.84
CA SER A 158 -0.36 -33.04 -3.41
C SER A 158 0.16 -34.40 -2.91
N LEU A 159 -0.69 -35.21 -2.26
CA LEU A 159 -0.42 -36.57 -1.79
C LEU A 159 -1.46 -37.54 -2.39
#